data_AF-A0A803R955-F1
#
_entry.id   AF-A0A803R955-F1
#
_cell.length_a   1.000
_cell.length_b   1.000
_cell.length_c   1.000
_cell.angle_alpha   90.00
_cell.angle_beta   90.00
_cell.angle_gamma   90.00
#
_symmetry.space_group_name_H-M   'P 1'
#
loop_
_entity.id
_entity.type
_entity.pdbx_description
1 polymer ?
#
loop_
_entity_poly.entity_id
_entity_poly.type
_entity_poly.pdbx_seq_one_letter_code
_entity_poly.pdbx_strand_id
1 'polypeptide(L)'
;MPVDTIFGDLQSWMHISVVTDYPIKTLLLESSHKFKIMMEVLVNICSCLQDLSISYSLLISDCGKKIFLFLQKSKDSSFLSAWECGGYFLYKSRSEFGECTEKTMLKQLSSVSIDDDGFKAVKLLCCSIASKFGF
;
A
#
# COMPACT_ATOMS: atom_id res chain seq x y z
N MET A 1 1.55 1.45 13.00
CA MET A 1 0.59 0.44 12.51
C MET A 1 1.22 -0.93 12.71
N PRO A 2 0.47 -1.92 13.20
CA PRO A 2 0.97 -3.29 13.32
C PRO A 2 1.21 -3.88 11.93
N VAL A 3 2.29 -4.64 11.76
CA VAL A 3 2.68 -5.21 10.46
C VAL A 3 3.09 -6.67 10.60
N ASP A 4 2.79 -7.46 9.57
CA ASP A 4 3.21 -8.84 9.44
C ASP A 4 4.20 -8.96 8.28
N THR A 5 5.46 -9.28 8.55
CA THR A 5 6.49 -9.42 7.52
C THR A 5 6.28 -10.68 6.70
N ILE A 6 6.23 -10.53 5.37
CA ILE A 6 6.04 -11.61 4.41
C ILE A 6 7.30 -11.87 3.56
N PHE A 7 8.25 -10.94 3.57
CA PHE A 7 9.54 -11.05 2.89
C PHE A 7 10.64 -10.33 3.67
N GLY A 8 11.82 -10.94 3.73
CA GLY A 8 12.99 -10.43 4.45
C GLY A 8 12.97 -10.84 5.93
N ASP A 9 14.11 -11.33 6.43
CA ASP A 9 14.37 -11.57 7.85
C ASP A 9 14.98 -10.32 8.51
N LEU A 10 15.22 -10.33 9.83
CA LEU A 10 15.75 -9.18 10.58
C LEU A 10 17.12 -8.68 10.07
N GLN A 11 17.86 -9.49 9.31
CA GLN A 11 19.17 -9.14 8.75
C GLN A 11 19.09 -8.65 7.30
N SER A 12 17.93 -8.82 6.66
CA SER A 12 17.69 -8.42 5.28
C SER A 12 17.75 -6.91 5.15
N TRP A 13 18.33 -6.42 4.06
CA TRP A 13 18.41 -4.98 3.79
C TRP A 13 17.03 -4.38 3.44
N MET A 14 16.08 -5.23 3.07
CA MET A 14 14.71 -4.88 2.68
C MET A 14 13.70 -5.85 3.31
N HIS A 15 12.56 -5.30 3.72
CA HIS A 15 11.40 -6.06 4.17
C HIS A 15 10.17 -5.69 3.36
N ILE A 16 9.30 -6.67 3.14
CA ILE A 16 7.93 -6.42 2.69
C ILE A 16 7.00 -6.95 3.77
N SER A 17 6.14 -6.08 4.26
CA SER A 17 5.20 -6.39 5.32
C SER A 17 3.78 -6.05 4.90
N VAL A 18 2.81 -6.79 5.41
CA VAL A 18 1.39 -6.46 5.32
C VAL A 18 1.05 -5.53 6.47
N VAL A 19 0.38 -4.42 6.19
CA VAL A 19 -0.20 -3.59 7.26
C VAL A 19 -1.46 -4.28 7.76
N THR A 20 -1.45 -4.65 9.03
CA THR A 20 -2.58 -5.29 9.70
C THR A 20 -3.47 -4.26 10.38
N ASP A 21 -4.72 -4.63 10.64
CA ASP A 21 -5.70 -3.76 11.29
C ASP A 21 -5.90 -2.41 10.57
N TYR A 22 -5.89 -2.46 9.23
CA TYR A 22 -6.12 -1.29 8.38
C TYR A 22 -7.19 -1.59 7.33
N PRO A 23 -8.16 -0.69 7.10
CA PRO A 23 -9.34 -0.96 6.27
C PRO A 23 -9.03 -1.14 4.78
N ILE A 24 -7.85 -0.71 4.33
CA ILE A 24 -7.38 -0.92 2.96
C ILE A 24 -6.18 -1.87 2.95
N LYS A 25 -6.23 -2.88 2.07
CA LYS A 25 -5.13 -3.84 1.90
C LYS A 25 -3.87 -3.11 1.45
N THR A 26 -2.87 -3.13 2.32
CA THR A 26 -1.67 -2.30 2.17
C THR A 26 -0.42 -3.14 2.37
N LEU A 27 0.56 -2.91 1.49
CA LEU A 27 1.91 -3.40 1.67
C LEU A 27 2.83 -2.26 2.11
N LEU A 28 3.76 -2.58 2.99
CA LEU A 28 4.81 -1.70 3.45
C LEU A 28 6.15 -2.29 3.00
N LEU A 29 6.89 -1.53 2.20
CA LEU A 29 8.26 -1.82 1.84
C LEU A 29 9.16 -0.97 2.74
N GLU A 30 10.08 -1.61 3.46
CA GLU A 30 11.07 -0.93 4.29
C GLU A 30 12.47 -1.31 3.86
N SER A 31 13.39 -0.34 3.87
CA SER A 31 14.82 -0.57 3.60
C SER A 31 15.66 0.11 4.66
N SER A 32 16.75 -0.55 5.09
CA SER A 32 17.71 0.01 6.04
C SER A 32 18.55 1.12 5.40
N HIS A 33 19.21 0.87 4.25
CA HIS A 33 20.13 1.85 3.64
C HIS A 33 20.29 1.80 2.10
N LYS A 34 19.59 0.93 1.37
CA LYS A 34 19.76 0.77 -0.09
C LYS A 34 18.58 1.33 -0.91
N PHE A 35 18.30 2.63 -0.75
CA PHE A 35 17.15 3.30 -1.40
C PHE A 35 17.07 3.06 -2.92
N LYS A 36 18.19 3.14 -3.64
CA LYS A 36 18.21 2.92 -5.10
C LYS A 36 17.70 1.53 -5.50
N ILE A 37 18.15 0.49 -4.80
CA ILE A 37 17.72 -0.89 -5.07
C ILE A 37 16.25 -1.05 -4.69
N MET A 38 15.81 -0.46 -3.57
CA MET A 38 14.40 -0.48 -3.19
C MET A 38 13.51 0.19 -4.26
N MET A 39 13.98 1.28 -4.88
CA MET A 39 13.27 1.94 -5.97
C MET A 39 13.22 1.05 -7.23
N GLU A 40 14.28 0.32 -7.55
CA GLU A 40 14.25 -0.64 -8.66
C GLU A 40 13.24 -1.77 -8.41
N VAL A 41 13.21 -2.32 -7.19
CA VAL A 41 12.21 -3.32 -6.78
C VAL A 41 10.80 -2.74 -6.92
N LEU A 42 10.60 -1.51 -6.41
CA LEU A 42 9.32 -0.83 -6.47
C LEU A 42 8.85 -0.59 -7.92
N VAL A 43 9.74 -0.12 -8.80
CA VAL A 43 9.41 0.10 -10.22
C VAL A 43 8.94 -1.21 -10.86
N ASN A 44 9.64 -2.32 -10.62
CA ASN A 44 9.23 -3.63 -11.13
C ASN A 44 7.86 -4.07 -10.58
N ILE A 45 7.61 -3.85 -9.28
CA ILE A 45 6.29 -4.13 -8.68
C ILE A 45 5.20 -3.29 -9.36
N CYS A 46 5.41 -1.98 -9.48
CA CYS A 46 4.48 -1.05 -10.10
C CYS A 46 4.16 -1.40 -11.55
N SER A 47 5.16 -1.79 -12.34
CA SER A 47 4.98 -2.27 -13.72
C SER A 47 4.11 -3.52 -13.77
N CYS A 48 4.41 -4.53 -12.95
CA CYS A 48 3.59 -5.76 -12.93
C CYS A 48 2.16 -5.51 -12.44
N LEU A 49 1.95 -4.61 -11.48
CA LEU A 49 0.60 -4.23 -11.04
C LEU A 49 -0.19 -3.56 -12.16
N GLN A 50 0.47 -2.71 -12.95
CA GLN A 50 -0.13 -2.07 -14.11
C GLN A 50 -0.52 -3.10 -15.17
N ASP A 51 0.34 -4.09 -15.46
CA ASP A 51 0.03 -5.18 -16.39
C ASP A 51 -1.18 -6.02 -15.94
N LEU A 52 -1.33 -6.20 -14.62
CA LEU A 52 -2.47 -6.89 -14.00
C LEU A 52 -3.71 -5.99 -13.86
N SER A 53 -3.67 -4.73 -14.32
CA SER A 53 -4.74 -3.74 -14.16
C SER A 53 -5.17 -3.50 -12.71
N ILE A 54 -4.24 -3.65 -11.76
CA ILE A 54 -4.47 -3.40 -10.34
C ILE A 54 -4.17 -1.93 -10.06
N SER A 55 -5.17 -1.20 -9.56
CA SER A 55 -5.00 0.21 -9.17
C SER A 55 -4.32 0.31 -7.81
N TYR A 56 -3.45 1.29 -7.63
CA TYR A 56 -2.75 1.48 -6.36
C TYR A 56 -2.39 2.95 -6.12
N SER A 57 -2.36 3.35 -4.85
CA SER A 57 -1.80 4.61 -4.39
C SER A 57 -0.49 4.35 -3.65
N LEU A 58 0.49 5.23 -3.84
CA LEU A 58 1.82 5.10 -3.26
C LEU A 58 2.13 6.27 -2.34
N LEU A 59 2.57 5.98 -1.11
CA LEU A 59 3.00 6.98 -0.13
C LEU A 59 4.42 6.65 0.33
N ILE A 60 5.33 7.61 0.17
CA ILE A 60 6.71 7.52 0.66
C ILE A 60 6.82 8.34 1.93
N SER A 61 7.35 7.75 3.00
CA SER A 61 7.60 8.44 4.27
C SER A 61 9.00 8.12 4.82
N ASP A 62 9.36 8.79 5.91
CA ASP A 62 10.66 8.63 6.59
C ASP A 62 11.86 8.75 5.63
N CYS A 63 11.87 9.84 4.85
CA CYS A 63 12.91 10.14 3.86
C CYS A 63 13.18 9.00 2.85
N GLY A 64 12.15 8.23 2.50
CA GLY A 64 12.28 7.13 1.56
C GLY A 64 12.61 5.78 2.20
N LYS A 65 12.63 5.67 3.53
CA LYS A 65 12.83 4.37 4.20
C LYS A 65 11.56 3.51 4.21
N LYS A 66 10.39 4.13 4.10
CA LYS A 66 9.09 3.46 4.15
C LYS A 66 8.28 3.82 2.92
N ILE A 67 7.79 2.80 2.21
CA ILE A 67 6.93 2.96 1.05
C ILE A 67 5.68 2.13 1.26
N PHE A 68 4.55 2.82 1.36
CA PHE A 68 3.24 2.21 1.48
C PHE A 68 2.60 2.10 0.10
N LEU A 69 2.07 0.91 -0.18
CA LEU A 69 1.34 0.59 -1.40
C LEU A 69 -0.09 0.21 -1.03
N PHE A 70 -1.01 1.12 -1.28
CA PHE A 70 -2.43 0.98 -1.00
C PHE A 70 -3.14 0.40 -2.22
N LEU A 71 -3.61 -0.84 -2.15
CA LEU A 71 -4.16 -1.55 -3.29
C LEU A 71 -5.67 -1.30 -3.41
N GLN A 72 -6.11 -0.85 -4.58
CA GLN A 72 -7.46 -0.37 -4.86
C GLN A 72 -8.12 -1.10 -6.04
N LYS A 73 -9.45 -1.21 -6.00
CA LYS A 73 -10.28 -1.74 -7.09
C LYS A 73 -10.35 -0.73 -8.23
N SER A 74 -10.24 -1.22 -9.48
CA SER A 74 -10.06 -0.35 -10.65
C SER A 74 -11.34 0.24 -11.26
N LYS A 75 -12.55 -0.03 -10.72
CA LYS A 75 -13.77 0.07 -11.55
C LYS A 75 -14.85 1.07 -11.18
N ASP A 76 -15.05 1.52 -9.94
CA ASP A 76 -16.26 2.28 -9.62
C ASP A 76 -15.99 3.54 -8.78
N SER A 77 -15.81 4.66 -9.47
CA SER A 77 -16.07 6.06 -9.05
C SER A 77 -15.31 6.72 -7.89
N SER A 78 -14.51 6.01 -7.09
CA SER A 78 -13.71 6.66 -6.05
C SER A 78 -12.33 6.03 -5.90
N PHE A 79 -11.37 6.50 -6.69
CA PHE A 79 -9.96 6.23 -6.43
C PHE A 79 -9.47 7.19 -5.36
N LEU A 80 -9.02 6.65 -4.22
CA LEU A 80 -8.51 7.45 -3.11
C LEU A 80 -7.05 7.83 -3.37
N SER A 81 -6.73 9.09 -3.08
CA SER A 81 -5.35 9.56 -3.08
C SER A 81 -4.51 8.84 -2.02
N ALA A 82 -3.19 8.89 -2.17
CA ALA A 82 -2.27 8.37 -1.17
C ALA A 82 -2.43 9.03 0.21
N TRP A 83 -2.89 10.28 0.24
CA TRP A 83 -3.21 11.02 1.47
C TRP A 83 -4.43 10.44 2.18
N GLU A 84 -5.53 10.27 1.46
CA GLU A 84 -6.76 9.67 2.01
C GLU A 84 -6.51 8.23 2.47
N CYS A 85 -5.78 7.46 1.68
CA CYS A 85 -5.36 6.11 2.05
C CYS A 85 -4.42 6.09 3.27
N GLY A 86 -3.69 7.18 3.53
CA GLY A 86 -2.85 7.35 4.72
C GLY A 86 -3.61 7.87 5.94
N GLY A 87 -4.92 8.13 5.82
CA GLY A 87 -5.77 8.67 6.89
C GLY A 87 -5.94 10.20 6.87
N TYR A 88 -5.45 10.88 5.84
CA TYR A 88 -5.66 12.33 5.67
C TYR A 88 -6.92 12.59 4.85
N PHE A 89 -8.01 12.91 5.54
CA PHE A 89 -9.27 13.27 4.91
C PHE A 89 -9.42 14.79 4.79
N LEU A 90 -9.70 15.27 3.58
CA LEU A 90 -9.92 16.68 3.29
C LEU A 90 -11.39 16.91 2.94
N TYR A 91 -12.06 17.77 3.70
CA TYR A 91 -13.45 18.16 3.47
C TYR A 91 -13.52 19.60 2.97
N LYS A 92 -14.36 19.86 1.96
CA LYS A 92 -14.45 21.19 1.32
C LYS A 92 -15.44 22.10 2.01
N SER A 93 -16.34 21.54 2.82
CA SER A 93 -17.36 22.29 3.54
C SER A 93 -17.49 21.81 4.99
N ARG A 94 -18.00 22.71 5.84
CA ARG A 94 -18.31 22.39 7.24
C ARG A 94 -19.40 21.32 7.36
N SER A 95 -20.33 21.29 6.41
CA SER A 95 -21.41 20.31 6.38
C SER A 95 -20.88 18.90 6.11
N GLU A 96 -20.03 18.72 5.09
CA GLU A 96 -19.36 17.44 4.81
C GLU A 96 -18.55 16.94 6.01
N PHE A 97 -17.82 17.84 6.68
CA PHE A 97 -17.08 17.50 7.89
C PHE A 97 -18.01 17.10 9.05
N GLY A 98 -19.13 17.81 9.23
CA GLY A 98 -20.09 17.55 10.31
C GLY A 98 -20.85 16.23 10.17
N GLU A 99 -21.06 15.76 8.94
CA GLU A 99 -21.68 14.47 8.64
C GLU A 99 -20.67 13.31 8.68
N CYS A 100 -19.37 13.63 8.71
CA CYS A 100 -18.35 12.61 8.72
C CYS A 100 -18.25 11.94 10.10
N THR A 101 -18.32 10.61 10.09
CA THR A 101 -18.10 9.78 11.27
C THR A 101 -16.98 8.79 10.98
N GLU A 102 -16.34 8.26 12.02
CA GLU A 102 -15.35 7.18 11.90
C GLU A 102 -15.89 6.01 11.05
N LYS A 103 -17.16 5.62 11.29
CA LYS A 103 -17.84 4.58 10.52
C LYS A 103 -17.89 4.89 9.02
N THR A 104 -18.16 6.14 8.65
CA THR A 104 -18.20 6.57 7.24
C THR A 104 -16.80 6.53 6.62
N MET A 105 -15.77 7.00 7.34
CA MET A 105 -14.38 6.95 6.88
C MET A 105 -13.88 5.51 6.67
N LEU A 106 -14.11 4.63 7.65
CA LEU A 106 -13.73 3.22 7.56
C LEU A 106 -14.44 2.52 6.40
N LYS A 107 -15.73 2.82 6.19
CA LYS A 107 -16.50 2.28 5.07
C LYS A 107 -15.91 2.74 3.72
N GLN A 108 -15.52 4.01 3.60
CA GLN A 108 -14.92 4.56 2.38
C GLN A 108 -13.56 3.90 2.05
N LEU A 109 -12.68 3.74 3.04
CA LEU A 109 -11.40 3.04 2.84
C LEU A 109 -11.60 1.56 2.48
N SER A 110 -12.55 0.89 3.13
CA SER A 110 -12.83 -0.53 2.88
C SER A 110 -13.47 -0.78 1.53
N SER A 111 -14.31 0.15 1.04
CA SER A 111 -15.02 -0.03 -0.24
C SER A 111 -14.09 -0.04 -1.44
N VAL A 112 -13.00 0.74 -1.38
CA VAL A 112 -12.05 0.84 -2.48
C VAL A 112 -10.98 -0.25 -2.45
N SER A 113 -10.80 -0.91 -1.31
CA SER A 113 -9.80 -1.97 -1.13
C SER A 113 -10.08 -3.18 -2.04
N ILE A 114 -9.02 -3.79 -2.57
CA ILE A 114 -9.11 -5.07 -3.30
C ILE A 114 -9.59 -6.22 -2.40
N ASP A 115 -10.05 -7.30 -3.04
CA ASP A 115 -10.43 -8.55 -2.37
C ASP A 115 -9.22 -9.36 -1.89
N ASP A 116 -9.47 -10.39 -1.09
CA ASP A 116 -8.43 -11.20 -0.46
C ASP A 116 -7.62 -12.04 -1.45
N ASP A 117 -8.24 -12.54 -2.53
CA ASP A 117 -7.56 -13.34 -3.54
C ASP A 117 -6.62 -12.46 -4.38
N GLY A 118 -7.11 -11.29 -4.81
CA GLY A 118 -6.28 -10.25 -5.42
C GLY A 118 -5.12 -9.86 -4.52
N PHE A 119 -5.36 -9.68 -3.22
CA PHE A 119 -4.30 -9.32 -2.29
C PHE A 119 -3.27 -10.43 -2.11
N LYS A 120 -3.70 -11.69 -2.07
CA LYS A 120 -2.81 -12.85 -2.01
C LYS A 120 -1.91 -12.94 -3.25
N ALA A 121 -2.46 -12.70 -4.44
CA ALA A 121 -1.68 -12.66 -5.67
C ALA A 121 -0.62 -11.55 -5.66
N VAL A 122 -0.99 -10.34 -5.22
CA VAL A 122 -0.05 -9.22 -5.10
C VAL A 122 1.06 -9.50 -4.09
N LYS A 123 0.77 -10.11 -2.94
CA LYS A 123 1.80 -10.52 -1.97
C LYS A 123 2.84 -11.43 -2.59
N LEU A 124 2.40 -12.46 -3.31
CA LEU A 124 3.30 -13.42 -3.98
C LEU A 124 4.13 -12.74 -5.07
N LEU A 125 3.51 -11.86 -5.86
CA LEU A 125 4.18 -11.07 -6.89
C LEU A 125 5.31 -10.22 -6.27
N CYS A 126 5.01 -9.46 -5.22
CA CYS A 126 5.98 -8.60 -4.56
C CYS A 126 7.16 -9.40 -3.99
N CYS A 127 6.90 -10.53 -3.33
CA CYS A 127 7.96 -11.40 -2.81
C CYS A 127 8.82 -11.99 -3.93
N SER A 128 8.19 -12.43 -5.03
CA SER A 128 8.90 -12.96 -6.20
C SER A 128 9.81 -11.90 -6.84
N ILE A 129 9.33 -10.67 -7.00
CA ILE A 129 10.15 -9.58 -7.53
C ILE A 129 11.31 -9.27 -6.58
N ALA A 130 11.04 -9.07 -5.28
CA ALA A 130 12.08 -8.75 -4.30
C ALA A 130 13.15 -9.83 -4.18
N SER A 131 12.78 -11.11 -4.33
CA SER A 131 13.74 -12.22 -4.31
C SER A 131 14.80 -12.14 -5.42
N LYS A 132 14.50 -11.49 -6.55
CA LYS A 132 15.46 -11.28 -7.64
C LYS A 132 16.56 -10.26 -7.30
N PHE A 133 16.32 -9.45 -6.27
CA PHE A 133 17.25 -8.41 -5.79
C PHE A 133 17.86 -8.77 -4.42
N GLY A 134 17.48 -9.92 -3.85
CA GLY A 134 17.94 -10.38 -2.55
C GLY A 134 19.24 -11.17 -2.62
N PHE A 135 20.38 -10.48 -2.43
CA PHE A 135 21.61 -11.00 -1.84
C PHE A 135 22.19 -9.94 -0.87
#